data_AF-A0A4Y2CB93-F1
#
_entry.id   AF-A0A4Y2CB93-F1
#
_cell.length_a   1.000
_cell.length_b   1.000
_cell.length_c   1.000
_cell.angle_alpha   90.00
_cell.angle_beta   90.00
_cell.angle_gamma   90.00
#
_symmetry.space_group_name_H-M   'P 1'
#
loop_
_entity.id
_entity.type
_entity.pdbx_description
1 polymer ?
#
loop_
_entity_poly.entity_id
_entity_poly.type
_entity_poly.pdbx_seq_one_letter_code
_entity_poly.pdbx_strand_id
1 'polypeptide(L)'
;MDEIESHSCIRFEPKRRQPCFLTITKDNGCWFEGFGDCRPRISFGMGCEKYGTILHELLHAIGFEHEHNRPDRSDYIIINWRNIEG
;
A
#
# COMPACT_ATOMS: atom_id res chain seq x y z
N MET A 1 11.95 -5.39 5.41
CA MET A 1 10.59 -4.95 5.87
C MET A 1 10.68 -4.25 7.22
N ASP A 2 11.92 -4.00 7.63
CA ASP A 2 12.36 -3.87 9.00
C ASP A 2 11.79 -2.62 9.63
N GLU A 3 11.50 -1.58 8.84
CA GLU A 3 10.86 -0.37 9.31
C GLU A 3 9.50 -0.63 9.96
N ILE A 4 8.62 -1.37 9.28
CA ILE A 4 7.29 -1.68 9.82
C ILE A 4 7.43 -2.63 11.00
N GLU A 5 8.34 -3.61 10.92
CA GLU A 5 8.52 -4.61 11.98
C GLU A 5 9.12 -4.03 13.26
N SER A 6 9.98 -3.02 13.15
CA SER A 6 10.59 -2.33 14.31
C SER A 6 9.64 -1.37 15.00
N HIS A 7 8.64 -0.84 14.28
CA HIS A 7 7.68 0.13 14.82
C HIS A 7 6.29 -0.47 15.10
N SER A 8 6.09 -1.77 14.86
CA SER A 8 4.82 -2.44 15.08
C SER A 8 5.00 -3.91 15.48
N CYS A 9 3.88 -4.59 15.72
CA CYS A 9 3.85 -6.04 15.94
C CYS A 9 3.70 -6.86 14.64
N ILE A 10 3.62 -6.21 13.47
CA ILE A 10 3.51 -6.89 12.16
C ILE A 10 4.83 -7.57 11.82
N ARG A 11 4.77 -8.78 11.25
CA ARG A 11 5.94 -9.56 10.80
C ARG A 11 5.71 -10.07 9.38
N PHE A 12 6.69 -9.88 8.52
CA PHE A 12 6.69 -10.31 7.13
C PHE A 12 7.55 -11.56 7.00
N GLU A 13 6.89 -12.69 6.77
CA GLU A 13 7.55 -13.98 6.63
C GLU A 13 7.45 -14.49 5.19
N PRO A 14 8.53 -15.05 4.62
CA PRO A 14 8.47 -15.68 3.31
C PRO A 14 7.39 -16.76 3.28
N LYS A 15 6.53 -16.70 2.25
CA LYS A 15 5.49 -17.71 2.05
C LYS A 15 6.12 -19.10 1.92
N ARG A 16 5.61 -20.06 2.70
CA ARG A 16 5.92 -21.49 2.58
C ARG A 16 4.66 -22.24 2.13
N ARG A 17 3.75 -22.49 3.08
CA ARG A 17 2.52 -23.29 2.88
C ARG A 17 1.23 -22.50 3.07
N GLN A 18 1.33 -21.23 3.48
CA GLN A 18 0.19 -20.36 3.70
C GLN A 18 -0.63 -20.24 2.40
N PRO A 19 -1.96 -20.48 2.45
CA PRO A 19 -2.82 -20.40 1.26
C PRO A 19 -3.09 -18.96 0.83
N CYS A 20 -3.07 -18.03 1.80
CA CYS A 20 -3.20 -16.59 1.62
C CYS A 20 -1.87 -15.91 1.90
N PHE A 21 -1.47 -14.99 1.03
CA PHE A 21 -0.19 -14.31 1.10
C PHE A 21 -0.16 -13.10 0.17
N LEU A 22 0.63 -12.10 0.54
CA LEU A 22 0.94 -10.95 -0.29
C LEU A 22 1.84 -11.35 -1.45
N THR A 23 1.47 -10.96 -2.66
CA THR A 23 2.27 -11.17 -3.87
C THR A 23 2.92 -9.86 -4.28
N ILE A 24 4.24 -9.85 -4.48
CA ILE A 24 4.98 -8.66 -4.93
C ILE A 24 5.45 -8.92 -6.36
N THR A 25 5.06 -8.05 -7.29
CA THR A 25 5.38 -8.13 -8.72
C THR A 25 6.12 -6.88 -9.19
N LYS A 26 6.65 -6.96 -10.41
CA LYS A 26 7.25 -5.84 -11.13
C LYS A 26 6.42 -5.52 -12.37
N ASP A 27 5.19 -5.07 -12.14
CA ASP A 27 4.30 -4.61 -13.20
C ASP A 27 4.54 -3.10 -13.46
N ASN A 28 3.73 -2.48 -14.32
CA ASN A 28 3.84 -1.04 -14.55
C ASN A 28 3.20 -0.27 -13.39
N GLY A 29 3.93 0.71 -12.86
CA GLY A 29 3.48 1.59 -11.78
C GLY A 29 3.72 1.05 -10.37
N CYS A 30 3.40 1.90 -9.40
CA CYS A 30 3.45 1.63 -7.96
C CYS A 30 2.00 1.59 -7.47
N TRP A 31 1.54 0.42 -7.03
CA TRP A 31 0.16 0.26 -6.57
C TRP A 31 -0.01 -1.02 -5.76
N PHE A 32 -1.06 -1.02 -4.95
CA PHE A 32 -1.61 -2.16 -4.24
C PHE A 32 -3.02 -2.48 -4.76
N GLU A 33 -3.36 -3.76 -4.88
CA GLU A 33 -4.71 -4.23 -5.21
C GLU A 33 -5.11 -5.45 -4.37
N GLY A 34 -6.42 -5.63 -4.20
CA GLY A 34 -6.99 -6.80 -3.54
C GLY A 34 -7.13 -6.64 -2.02
N PHE A 35 -7.57 -5.47 -1.55
CA PHE A 35 -7.92 -5.29 -0.14
C PHE A 35 -8.96 -6.34 0.28
N GLY A 36 -8.65 -7.10 1.34
CA GLY A 36 -9.50 -8.19 1.82
C GLY A 36 -9.41 -9.50 1.01
N ASP A 37 -8.66 -9.51 -0.10
CA ASP A 37 -8.41 -10.75 -0.84
C ASP A 37 -7.44 -11.66 -0.10
N CYS A 38 -7.56 -12.97 -0.35
CA CYS A 38 -6.61 -13.95 0.15
C CYS A 38 -5.21 -13.79 -0.50
N ARG A 39 -5.13 -13.18 -1.68
CA ARG A 39 -3.88 -13.02 -2.44
C ARG A 39 -3.75 -11.62 -3.03
N PRO A 40 -3.63 -10.60 -2.16
CA PRO A 40 -3.44 -9.24 -2.62
C PRO A 40 -2.11 -9.10 -3.36
N ARG A 41 -2.00 -8.05 -4.19
CA ARG A 41 -0.80 -7.78 -4.99
C ARG A 41 -0.28 -6.37 -4.75
N ILE A 42 1.04 -6.26 -4.75
CA ILE A 42 1.76 -4.99 -4.87
C ILE A 42 2.60 -5.04 -6.14
N SER A 43 2.54 -3.98 -6.94
CA SER A 43 3.50 -3.74 -8.00
C SER A 43 4.55 -2.73 -7.57
N PHE A 44 5.81 -3.09 -7.72
CA PHE A 44 6.93 -2.15 -7.70
C PHE A 44 7.58 -2.10 -9.09
N GLY A 45 6.96 -1.33 -9.99
CA GLY A 45 7.49 -1.08 -11.32
C GLY A 45 8.75 -0.23 -11.34
N MET A 46 9.21 0.10 -12.55
CA MET A 46 10.37 0.98 -12.74
C MET A 46 10.12 2.35 -12.09
N GLY A 47 11.01 2.78 -11.18
CA GLY A 47 10.90 4.03 -10.45
C GLY A 47 10.19 3.93 -9.10
N CYS A 48 9.63 2.77 -8.77
CA CYS A 48 8.95 2.51 -7.49
C CYS A 48 9.89 1.99 -6.40
N GLU A 49 11.18 1.83 -6.68
CA GLU A 49 12.16 1.25 -5.76
C GLU A 49 12.58 2.22 -4.63
N LYS A 50 11.95 3.41 -4.55
CA LYS A 50 12.20 4.37 -3.48
C LYS A 50 11.67 3.84 -2.16
N TYR A 51 12.47 3.99 -1.11
CA TYR A 51 12.14 3.55 0.25
C TYR A 51 10.72 3.93 0.69
N GLY A 52 10.35 5.21 0.58
CA GLY A 52 9.02 5.68 0.98
C GLY A 52 7.88 5.08 0.15
N THR A 53 8.09 4.86 -1.15
CA THR A 53 7.11 4.19 -2.03
C THR A 53 6.91 2.74 -1.62
N ILE A 54 7.99 2.03 -1.30
CA ILE A 54 7.91 0.64 -0.82
C ILE A 54 7.10 0.57 0.48
N LEU A 55 7.38 1.46 1.43
CA LEU A 55 6.62 1.53 2.69
C LEU A 55 5.14 1.85 2.46
N HIS A 56 4.84 2.78 1.56
CA HIS A 56 3.48 3.19 1.23
C HIS A 56 2.63 2.01 0.73
N GLU A 57 3.11 1.24 -0.25
CA GLU A 57 2.35 0.10 -0.77
C GLU A 57 2.23 -1.04 0.26
N LEU A 58 3.22 -1.20 1.14
CA LEU A 58 3.12 -2.16 2.25
C LEU A 58 2.08 -1.73 3.29
N LEU A 59 1.93 -0.42 3.55
CA LEU A 59 0.88 0.10 4.42
C LEU A 59 -0.51 -0.15 3.81
N HIS A 60 -0.66 -0.03 2.50
CA HIS A 60 -1.90 -0.46 1.82
C HIS A 60 -2.20 -1.94 2.06
N ALA A 61 -1.20 -2.82 1.98
CA ALA A 61 -1.37 -4.25 2.30
C ALA A 61 -1.73 -4.54 3.77
N ILE A 62 -1.32 -3.67 4.70
CA ILE A 62 -1.71 -3.76 6.12
C ILE A 62 -3.16 -3.27 6.33
N GLY A 63 -3.64 -2.39 5.45
CA GLY A 63 -5.01 -1.94 5.40
C GLY A 63 -5.19 -0.43 5.60
N PHE A 64 -4.13 0.35 5.43
CA PHE A 64 -4.25 1.81 5.40
C PHE A 64 -4.70 2.27 4.02
N GLU A 65 -5.60 3.25 4.01
CA GLU A 65 -5.99 4.00 2.82
C GLU A 65 -5.21 5.31 2.74
N HIS A 66 -5.33 6.01 1.62
CA HIS A 66 -4.79 7.36 1.52
C HIS A 66 -5.37 8.27 2.61
N GLU A 67 -4.53 9.02 3.32
CA GLU A 67 -4.95 9.86 4.45
C GLU A 67 -6.04 10.88 4.08
N HIS A 68 -5.98 11.39 2.85
CA HIS A 68 -7.00 12.29 2.32
C HIS A 68 -8.36 11.62 2.08
N ASN A 69 -8.53 10.31 2.29
CA ASN A 69 -9.81 9.61 2.23
C ASN A 69 -10.50 9.51 3.59
N ARG A 70 -9.87 10.00 4.67
CA ARG A 70 -10.48 9.97 6.00
C ARG A 70 -11.87 10.64 6.01
N PRO A 71 -12.84 10.13 6.79
CA PRO A 71 -14.18 10.72 6.86
C PRO A 71 -14.20 12.18 7.33
N ASP A 72 -13.24 12.56 8.18
CA ASP A 72 -13.08 13.91 8.74
C ASP A 72 -12.19 14.83 7.89
N ARG A 73 -11.73 14.39 6.70
CA ARG A 73 -10.82 15.16 5.84
C ARG A 73 -11.28 16.59 5.56
N SER A 74 -12.59 16.81 5.47
CA SER A 74 -13.18 18.11 5.11
C SER A 74 -12.92 19.18 6.17
N ASP A 75 -12.53 18.78 7.38
CA ASP A 75 -12.14 19.68 8.45
C ASP A 75 -10.68 20.18 8.30
N TYR A 76 -9.87 19.52 7.47
CA TYR A 76 -8.43 19.76 7.36
C TYR A 76 -7.99 20.19 5.95
N ILE A 77 -8.65 19.70 4.90
CA ILE A 77 -8.26 19.93 3.51
C ILE A 77 -9.47 20.23 2.60
N ILE A 78 -9.22 20.98 1.52
CA ILE A 78 -10.19 21.23 0.46
C ILE A 78 -9.69 20.52 -0.81
N ILE A 79 -10.50 19.62 -1.37
CA ILE A 79 -10.21 19.02 -2.68
C ILE A 79 -10.73 19.95 -3.76
N ASN A 80 -9.81 20.49 -4.58
CA ASN A 80 -10.18 21.26 -5.76
C ASN A 80 -10.50 20.31 -6.92
N TRP A 81 -11.73 19.82 -6.95
CA TRP A 81 -12.21 18.86 -7.95
C TRP A 81 -12.07 19.32 -9.40
N ARG A 82 -12.00 20.64 -9.65
CA ARG A 82 -11.80 21.18 -11.01
C ARG A 82 -10.39 20.95 -11.56
N ASN A 83 -9.44 20.64 -10.69
CA ASN A 83 -8.03 20.43 -11.05
C ASN A 83 -7.64 18.94 -11.12
N ILE A 84 -8.60 18.02 -11.02
CA ILE A 84 -8.33 16.58 -11.09
C ILE A 84 -8.53 16.11 -12.53
N GLU A 85 -7.48 15.49 -13.08
CA GLU A 85 -7.54 14.82 -14.40
C GLU A 85 -8.28 13.49 -14.28
N GLY A 86 -9.06 13.15 -15.31
CA GLY A 86 -9.85 11.92 -15.39
C GLY A 86 -9.21 10.86 -16.29
#